data_AF-A0A7Y5KH24-F1
#
_entry.id   AF-A0A7Y5KH24-F1
#
_cell.length_a   1.000
_cell.length_b   1.000
_cell.length_c   1.000
_cell.angle_alpha   90.00
_cell.angle_beta   90.00
_cell.angle_gamma   90.00
#
_symmetry.space_group_name_H-M   'P 1'
#
loop_
_entity.id
_entity.type
_entity.pdbx_description
1 polymer ?
#
loop_
_entity_poly.entity_id
_entity_poly.type
_entity_poly.pdbx_seq_one_letter_code
_entity_poly.pdbx_strand_id
1 'polypeptide(L)'
;MFTKNGLESILQKGRGMDSQIYAKKAKENLAAAEACSNAGYCNASVSRAYYAMFQAAVAVLIHKGITPPSGTFGISGFKLWCLKILPRGKK
;
A
#
# COMPACT_ATOMS: atom_id res chain seq x y z
N MET A 1 9.31 22.86 -24.39
CA MET A 1 9.47 23.33 -22.99
C MET A 1 8.30 22.77 -22.19
N PHE A 2 8.46 21.61 -21.54
CA PHE A 2 7.38 21.03 -20.71
C PHE A 2 7.27 21.85 -19.43
N THR A 3 6.13 22.51 -19.21
CA THR A 3 5.91 23.27 -17.98
C THR A 3 5.95 22.32 -16.78
N LYS A 4 6.59 22.73 -15.69
CA LYS A 4 6.69 21.92 -14.45
C LYS A 4 5.32 21.37 -14.00
N ASN A 5 4.26 22.13 -14.27
CA ASN A 5 2.87 21.78 -13.95
C ASN A 5 2.33 20.57 -14.75
N GLY A 6 2.79 20.38 -16.00
CA GLY A 6 2.35 19.26 -16.84
C GLY A 6 2.92 17.92 -16.40
N LEU A 7 4.19 17.90 -15.96
CA LEU A 7 4.85 16.70 -15.45
C LEU A 7 4.29 16.28 -14.08
N GLU A 8 4.08 17.24 -13.18
CA GLU A 8 3.47 16.97 -11.87
C GLU A 8 2.05 16.39 -11.99
N SER A 9 1.25 16.85 -12.96
CA SER A 9 -0.08 16.29 -13.26
C SER A 9 -0.02 14.82 -13.68
N ILE A 10 0.92 14.46 -14.56
CA ILE A 10 1.09 13.07 -15.03
C ILE A 10 1.59 12.17 -13.89
N LEU A 11 2.55 12.65 -13.09
CA LEU A 11 3.06 11.91 -11.94
C LEU A 11 2.01 11.73 -10.85
N GLN A 12 1.19 12.76 -10.57
CA GLN A 12 0.06 12.67 -9.65
C GLN A 12 -0.97 11.63 -10.13
N LYS A 13 -1.25 11.62 -11.44
CA LYS A 13 -2.17 10.66 -12.06
C LYS A 13 -1.64 9.22 -12.00
N GLY A 14 -0.34 9.04 -12.21
CA GLY A 14 0.36 7.76 -12.03
C GLY A 14 0.29 7.25 -10.58
N ARG A 15 0.61 8.11 -9.60
CA ARG A 15 0.50 7.80 -8.17
C ARG A 15 -0.94 7.45 -7.76
N GLY A 16 -1.92 8.16 -8.31
CA GLY A 16 -3.35 7.87 -8.09
C GLY A 16 -3.77 6.50 -8.62
N MET A 17 -3.21 6.05 -9.74
CA MET A 17 -3.43 4.72 -10.31
C MET A 17 -2.86 3.63 -9.40
N ASP A 18 -1.63 3.82 -8.90
CA ASP A 18 -0.97 2.86 -8.01
C ASP A 18 -1.73 2.72 -6.68
N SER A 19 -2.14 3.84 -6.08
CA SER A 19 -2.94 3.83 -4.83
C SER A 19 -4.24 3.03 -4.99
N GLN A 20 -4.96 3.22 -6.11
CA GLN A 20 -6.19 2.48 -6.40
C GLN A 20 -5.95 0.98 -6.59
N ILE A 21 -4.84 0.59 -7.22
CA ILE A 21 -4.47 -0.82 -7.37
C ILE A 21 -4.27 -1.48 -6.01
N TYR A 22 -3.54 -0.84 -5.10
CA TYR A 22 -3.35 -1.38 -3.74
C TYR A 22 -4.64 -1.39 -2.94
N ALA A 23 -5.48 -0.36 -3.06
CA ALA A 23 -6.78 -0.32 -2.39
C ALA A 23 -7.73 -1.42 -2.88
N LYS A 24 -7.72 -1.71 -4.20
CA LYS A 24 -8.52 -2.81 -4.77
C LYS A 24 -8.06 -4.16 -4.23
N LYS A 25 -6.76 -4.44 -4.26
CA LYS A 25 -6.20 -5.68 -3.70
C LYS A 25 -6.50 -5.84 -2.22
N ALA A 26 -6.47 -4.73 -1.46
CA ALA A 26 -6.81 -4.75 -0.03
C ALA A 26 -8.26 -5.21 0.20
N LYS A 27 -9.21 -4.70 -0.60
CA LYS A 27 -10.62 -5.11 -0.55
C LYS A 27 -10.81 -6.58 -0.93
N GLU A 28 -10.11 -7.05 -1.97
CA GLU A 28 -10.14 -8.46 -2.38
C GLU A 28 -9.65 -9.39 -1.26
N ASN A 29 -8.56 -9.02 -0.58
CA ASN A 29 -8.03 -9.80 0.54
C ASN A 29 -8.94 -9.76 1.78
N LEU A 30 -9.61 -8.64 2.04
CA LEU A 30 -10.58 -8.54 3.12
C LEU A 30 -11.79 -9.46 2.87
N ALA A 31 -12.37 -9.41 1.68
CA ALA A 31 -13.47 -10.29 1.30
C ALA A 31 -13.08 -11.78 1.37
N ALA A 32 -11.84 -12.11 0.95
CA ALA A 32 -11.32 -13.47 1.08
C ALA A 32 -11.13 -13.88 2.55
N ALA A 33 -10.67 -12.97 3.42
CA ALA A 33 -10.52 -13.24 4.85
C ALA A 33 -11.89 -13.53 5.50
N GLU A 34 -12.91 -12.73 5.17
CA GLU A 34 -14.29 -12.95 5.64
C GLU A 34 -14.82 -14.30 5.18
N ALA A 35 -14.64 -14.65 3.90
CA ALA A 35 -15.04 -15.96 3.38
C ALA A 35 -14.33 -17.12 4.08
N CYS A 36 -13.01 -17.02 4.31
CA CYS A 36 -12.25 -18.02 5.04
C CYS A 36 -12.68 -18.11 6.51
N SER A 37 -13.00 -16.99 7.15
CA SER A 37 -13.49 -16.95 8.53
C SER A 37 -14.82 -17.69 8.67
N ASN A 38 -15.75 -17.41 7.75
CA ASN A 38 -17.07 -18.05 7.72
C ASN A 38 -16.98 -19.55 7.43
N ALA A 39 -15.98 -19.98 6.66
CA ALA A 39 -15.71 -21.39 6.38
C ALA A 39 -14.88 -22.11 7.46
N GLY A 40 -14.49 -21.44 8.55
CA GLY A 40 -13.69 -22.01 9.64
C GLY A 40 -12.19 -22.12 9.35
N TYR A 41 -11.69 -21.58 8.25
CA TYR A 41 -10.27 -21.57 7.89
C TYR A 41 -9.53 -20.40 8.56
N CYS A 42 -9.41 -20.42 9.89
CA CYS A 42 -8.85 -19.33 10.69
C CYS A 42 -7.43 -18.90 10.25
N ASN A 43 -6.53 -19.85 10.01
CA ASN A 43 -5.14 -19.53 9.59
C ASN A 43 -5.08 -18.82 8.24
N ALA A 44 -5.92 -19.24 7.29
CA ALA A 44 -6.03 -18.61 5.98
C ALA A 44 -6.66 -17.21 6.10
N SER A 45 -7.71 -17.08 6.92
CA SER A 45 -8.37 -15.80 7.19
C SER A 45 -7.40 -14.75 7.74
N VAL A 46 -6.67 -15.08 8.81
CA VAL A 46 -5.70 -14.16 9.43
C VAL A 46 -4.62 -13.74 8.44
N SER A 47 -4.09 -14.68 7.65
CA SER A 47 -3.09 -14.38 6.63
C SER A 47 -3.60 -13.37 5.60
N ARG A 48 -4.85 -13.51 5.14
CA ARG A 48 -5.45 -12.57 4.18
C ARG A 48 -5.81 -11.23 4.80
N ALA A 49 -6.31 -11.21 6.04
CA ALA A 49 -6.57 -9.99 6.78
C ALA A 49 -5.27 -9.16 6.97
N TYR A 50 -4.16 -9.83 7.26
CA TYR A 50 -2.84 -9.19 7.33
C TYR A 50 -2.46 -8.51 6.02
N TYR A 51 -2.56 -9.22 4.89
CA TYR A 51 -2.23 -8.64 3.58
C TYR A 51 -3.20 -7.53 3.15
N ALA A 52 -4.48 -7.60 3.56
CA ALA A 52 -5.45 -6.53 3.33
C ALA A 52 -5.00 -5.23 4.03
N MET A 53 -4.65 -5.30 5.31
CA MET A 53 -4.15 -4.14 6.06
C MET A 53 -2.84 -3.59 5.47
N PHE A 54 -1.92 -4.48 5.10
CA PHE A 54 -0.66 -4.08 4.47
C PHE A 54 -0.89 -3.29 3.18
N GLN A 55 -1.73 -3.80 2.28
CA GLN A 55 -2.03 -3.14 1.01
C GLN A 55 -2.81 -1.83 1.20
N ALA A 56 -3.72 -1.77 2.17
CA ALA A 56 -4.40 -0.54 2.53
C ALA A 56 -3.42 0.54 3.04
N ALA A 57 -2.45 0.18 3.88
CA ALA A 57 -1.42 1.09 4.35
C ALA A 57 -0.56 1.63 3.19
N VAL A 58 -0.17 0.76 2.26
CA VAL A 58 0.57 1.18 1.04
C VAL A 58 -0.27 2.14 0.19
N ALA A 59 -1.56 1.86 0.00
CA ALA A 59 -2.46 2.74 -0.75
C ALA A 59 -2.54 4.15 -0.14
N VAL A 60 -2.66 4.24 1.19
CA VAL A 60 -2.70 5.52 1.94
C VAL A 60 -1.39 6.28 1.80
N LEU A 61 -0.25 5.60 1.89
CA LEU A 61 1.06 6.25 1.76
C LEU A 61 1.27 6.80 0.36
N ILE A 62 0.93 6.03 -0.68
CA ILE A 62 0.99 6.49 -2.07
C ILE A 62 0.06 7.69 -2.29
N HIS A 63 -1.15 7.66 -1.72
CA HIS A 63 -2.10 8.78 -1.79
C HIS A 63 -1.53 10.06 -1.16
N LYS A 64 -0.74 9.92 -0.09
CA LYS A 64 0.02 11.02 0.54
C LYS A 64 1.29 11.43 -0.23
N GLY A 65 1.51 10.89 -1.43
CA GLY A 65 2.68 11.19 -2.26
C GLY A 65 3.94 10.41 -1.87
N ILE A 66 3.82 9.44 -0.96
CA ILE A 66 4.93 8.64 -0.45
C ILE A 66 4.93 7.31 -1.18
N THR A 67 5.82 7.14 -2.16
CA THR A 67 5.86 5.95 -3.01
C THR A 67 6.90 4.93 -2.55
N PRO A 68 6.57 3.62 -2.55
CA PRO A 68 7.55 2.59 -2.23
C PRO A 68 8.69 2.60 -3.26
N PRO A 69 9.93 2.26 -2.85
CA PRO A 69 11.04 2.16 -3.78
C PRO A 69 10.73 1.11 -4.85
N SER A 70 11.09 1.41 -6.09
CA SER A 70 10.90 0.52 -7.24
C SER A 70 11.66 -0.80 -7.03
N GLY A 71 10.95 -1.90 -6.78
CA GLY A 71 11.50 -3.23 -6.53
C GLY A 71 10.50 -4.15 -5.80
N THR A 72 10.91 -5.39 -5.48
CA THR A 72 10.09 -6.35 -4.73
C THR A 72 9.79 -5.80 -3.32
N PHE A 73 8.65 -5.15 -3.17
CA PHE A 73 8.26 -4.46 -1.96
C PHE A 73 7.45 -5.37 -1.04
N GLY A 74 8.18 -6.23 -0.32
CA GLY A 74 7.63 -7.09 0.74
C GLY A 74 7.67 -6.43 2.12
N ILE A 75 7.27 -7.19 3.14
CA ILE A 75 7.19 -6.74 4.55
C ILE A 75 8.52 -6.16 5.05
N SER A 76 9.64 -6.81 4.71
CA SER A 76 10.99 -6.34 5.04
C SER A 76 11.32 -5.00 4.39
N GLY A 77 10.86 -4.80 3.15
CA GLY A 77 10.97 -3.53 2.44
C GLY A 77 10.11 -2.44 3.07
N PHE A 78 8.91 -2.78 3.55
CA PHE A 78 8.00 -1.84 4.19
C PHE A 78 8.52 -1.30 5.52
N LYS A 79 9.07 -2.17 6.39
CA LYS A 79 9.68 -1.71 7.65
C LYS A 79 10.83 -0.73 7.39
N LEU A 80 11.72 -1.06 6.46
CA LEU A 80 12.86 -0.21 6.12
C LEU A 80 12.43 1.11 5.46
N TRP A 81 11.37 1.06 4.67
CA TRP A 81 10.79 2.23 4.01
C TRP A 81 10.10 3.16 5.02
N CYS A 82 9.27 2.64 5.92
CA CYS A 82 8.68 3.44 7.00
C CYS A 82 9.75 4.11 7.87
N LEU A 83 10.87 3.43 8.16
CA LEU A 83 12.00 4.00 8.91
C LEU A 83 12.74 5.13 8.18
N LYS A 84 12.64 5.19 6.84
CA LYS A 84 13.21 6.29 6.04
C LYS A 84 12.24 7.48 5.90
N ILE A 85 10.93 7.25 6.06
CA ILE A 85 9.89 8.26 5.86
C ILE A 85 9.50 8.94 7.18
N LEU A 86 9.42 8.19 8.27
CA LEU A 86 9.07 8.76 9.57
C LEU A 86 10.22 9.66 10.02
N PRO A 87 9.97 10.95 10.36
CA PRO A 87 10.99 11.79 10.94
C PRO A 87 11.51 11.05 12.17
N ARG A 88 12.82 10.76 12.19
CA ARG A 88 13.47 10.29 13.41
C ARG A 88 13.25 11.40 14.42
N GLY A 89 12.30 11.20 15.34
CA GLY A 89 12.13 12.07 16.48
C GLY A 89 13.50 12.17 17.14
N LYS A 90 14.14 13.33 17.01
CA LYS A 90 15.30 13.65 17.82
C LYS A 90 14.75 13.64 19.25
N LYS A 91 15.14 12.60 20.00
CA LYS A 91 15.03 12.62 21.45
C LYS A 91 15.94 13.71 21.99
#